data_AF-A0A382T1Z3-F1
#
_entry.id   AF-A0A382T1Z3-F1
#
_cell.length_a   1.000
_cell.length_b   1.000
_cell.length_c   1.000
_cell.angle_alpha   90.00
_cell.angle_beta   90.00
_cell.angle_gamma   90.00
#
_symmetry.space_group_name_H-M   'P 1'
#
loop_
_entity.id
_entity.type
_entity.pdbx_description
1 polymer ?
#
loop_
_entity_poly.entity_id
_entity_poly.type
_entity_poly.pdbx_seq_one_letter_code
_entity_poly.pdbx_strand_id
1 'polypeptide(L)'
;RGALGIMITPLGDERQRNKILKKNPTVDQKHIPNTLGLLISEDKPIPEEFKLWDTVVAINGIPINNGVEFADEMSKYEIGKKVSVTVIRRKRFIQLDVMIKVFEVPVDKMYAKPGAVIP
;
A
#
# COMPACT_ATOMS: atom_id res chain seq x y z
N ARG A 1 -5.59 -14.51 1.63
CA ARG A 1 -5.55 -13.55 0.49
C ARG A 1 -4.11 -13.07 0.34
N GLY A 2 -3.60 -12.96 -0.88
CA GLY A 2 -2.26 -12.41 -1.11
C GLY A 2 -2.23 -10.91 -0.77
N ALA A 3 -1.15 -10.44 -0.17
CA ALA A 3 -0.93 -9.01 0.03
C ALA A 3 0.54 -8.65 -0.13
N LEU A 4 0.78 -7.36 -0.38
CA LEU A 4 2.12 -6.79 -0.45
C LEU A 4 2.64 -6.32 0.90
N GLY A 5 1.83 -6.39 1.98
CA GLY A 5 2.26 -5.97 3.32
C GLY A 5 2.43 -4.46 3.49
N ILE A 6 1.89 -3.65 2.58
CA ILE A 6 1.97 -2.18 2.61
C ILE A 6 0.64 -1.58 3.08
N MET A 7 0.70 -0.51 3.86
CA MET A 7 -0.46 0.33 4.10
C MET A 7 -0.51 1.47 3.09
N ILE A 8 -1.67 1.62 2.48
CA ILE A 8 -1.92 2.52 1.35
C ILE A 8 -2.89 3.63 1.77
N THR A 9 -2.56 4.85 1.38
CA THR A 9 -3.46 6.00 1.44
C THR A 9 -3.76 6.45 0.01
N PRO A 10 -5.03 6.54 -0.40
CA PRO A 10 -5.36 7.02 -1.73
C PRO A 10 -4.93 8.48 -1.90
N LEU A 11 -4.33 8.78 -3.03
CA LEU A 11 -3.90 10.12 -3.43
C LEU A 11 -4.79 10.58 -4.58
N GLY A 12 -6.02 10.98 -4.26
CA GLY A 12 -7.05 11.34 -5.26
C GLY A 12 -7.15 12.83 -5.56
N ASP A 13 -6.72 13.69 -4.64
CA ASP A 13 -6.92 15.14 -4.71
C ASP A 13 -5.75 15.91 -4.07
N GLU A 14 -5.45 17.10 -4.58
CA GLU A 14 -4.46 18.03 -4.03
C GLU A 14 -4.76 18.36 -2.57
N ARG A 15 -6.04 18.39 -2.18
CA ARG A 15 -6.47 18.56 -0.79
C ARG A 15 -6.01 17.41 0.11
N GLN A 16 -6.07 16.18 -0.37
CA GLN A 16 -5.57 15.01 0.37
C GLN A 16 -4.05 15.05 0.49
N ARG A 17 -3.35 15.38 -0.60
CA ARG A 17 -1.90 15.60 -0.59
C ARG A 17 -1.50 16.66 0.44
N ASN A 18 -2.19 17.81 0.46
CA ASN A 18 -1.93 18.88 1.40
C ASN A 18 -2.23 18.47 2.86
N LYS A 19 -3.24 17.64 3.10
CA LYS A 19 -3.50 17.06 4.44
C LYS A 19 -2.38 16.14 4.89
N ILE A 20 -1.86 15.30 4.00
CA ILE A 20 -0.75 14.37 4.30
C ILE A 20 0.52 15.15 4.63
N LEU A 21 0.83 16.19 3.86
CA LEU A 21 1.97 17.08 4.09
C LEU A 21 1.84 17.88 5.39
N LYS A 22 0.63 18.33 5.75
CA LYS A 22 0.37 18.99 7.03
C LYS A 22 0.52 18.05 8.22
N LYS A 23 0.12 16.79 8.08
CA LYS A 23 0.24 15.78 9.14
C LYS A 23 1.67 15.28 9.32
N ASN A 24 2.50 15.34 8.28
CA ASN A 24 3.88 14.86 8.31
C ASN A 24 4.84 15.95 7.80
N PRO A 25 5.18 16.95 8.64
CA PRO A 25 5.99 18.10 8.24
C PRO A 25 7.45 17.76 7.90
N THR A 26 7.93 16.58 8.30
CA THR A 26 9.26 16.04 7.97
C THR A 26 9.36 15.50 6.54
N VAL A 27 8.25 15.48 5.80
CA VAL A 27 8.20 14.89 4.46
C VAL A 27 8.44 15.95 3.41
N ASP A 28 9.46 15.73 2.60
CA ASP A 28 9.74 16.58 1.45
C ASP A 28 8.59 16.53 0.44
N GLN A 29 7.93 17.67 0.22
CA GLN A 29 6.81 17.80 -0.72
C GLN A 29 7.15 17.34 -2.15
N LYS A 30 8.44 17.34 -2.50
CA LYS A 30 8.97 16.90 -3.79
C LYS A 30 8.92 15.38 -3.97
N HIS A 31 8.75 14.62 -2.89
CA HIS A 31 8.71 13.17 -2.92
C HIS A 31 7.31 12.62 -3.19
N ILE A 32 6.26 13.36 -2.79
CA ILE A 32 4.87 12.98 -3.06
C ILE A 32 4.42 13.58 -4.41
N PRO A 33 4.18 12.75 -5.44
CA PRO A 33 3.71 13.22 -6.74
C PRO A 33 2.29 13.80 -6.63
N ASN A 34 1.92 14.66 -7.60
CA ASN A 34 0.55 15.17 -7.74
C ASN A 34 -0.20 14.30 -8.76
N THR A 35 -0.32 13.00 -8.46
CA THR A 35 -0.89 12.00 -9.38
C THR A 35 -1.87 11.11 -8.64
N LEU A 36 -2.80 10.51 -9.38
CA LEU A 36 -3.65 9.43 -8.85
C LEU A 36 -2.77 8.22 -8.51
N GLY A 37 -3.11 7.54 -7.41
CA GLY A 37 -2.39 6.35 -6.97
C GLY A 37 -2.51 6.11 -5.47
N LEU A 38 -1.70 5.18 -5.01
CA LEU A 38 -1.71 4.70 -3.62
C LEU A 38 -0.38 5.01 -2.96
N LEU A 39 -0.40 5.95 -2.02
CA LEU A 39 0.77 6.36 -1.27
C LEU A 39 1.05 5.37 -0.13
N ILE A 40 2.29 4.89 -0.02
CA ILE A 40 2.73 4.08 1.10
C ILE A 40 2.98 5.01 2.29
N SER A 41 2.09 4.94 3.28
CA SER A 41 2.10 5.79 4.46
C SER A 41 1.84 4.95 5.71
N GLU A 42 2.91 4.48 6.35
CA GLU A 42 3.03 4.15 7.79
C GLU A 42 4.26 3.28 8.06
N ASP A 43 4.71 3.28 9.32
CA ASP A 43 5.99 2.76 9.81
C ASP A 43 5.92 1.30 10.31
N LYS A 44 4.95 0.52 9.83
CA LYS A 44 4.96 -0.94 10.00
C LYS A 44 5.95 -1.54 9.01
N PRO A 45 6.55 -2.73 9.25
CA PRO A 45 7.65 -3.24 8.43
C PRO A 45 7.29 -3.22 6.96
N ILE A 46 7.80 -2.20 6.26
CA ILE A 46 7.69 -2.03 4.82
C ILE A 46 8.63 -3.09 4.24
N PRO A 47 8.19 -3.91 3.28
CA PRO A 47 9.08 -4.81 2.56
C PRO A 47 10.28 -4.04 2.00
N GLU A 48 11.49 -4.62 2.02
CA GLU A 48 12.74 -3.93 1.62
C GLU A 48 12.68 -3.31 0.23
N GLU A 49 11.81 -3.83 -0.63
CA GLU A 49 11.57 -3.35 -1.98
C GLU A 49 10.92 -1.95 -1.99
N PHE A 50 10.03 -1.69 -1.05
CA PHE A 50 9.28 -0.44 -0.93
C PHE A 50 9.94 0.53 0.04
N LYS A 51 9.70 1.83 -0.19
CA LYS A 51 10.10 2.88 0.74
C LYS A 51 8.89 3.69 1.16
N LEU A 52 8.99 4.27 2.34
CA LEU A 52 8.02 5.25 2.81
C LEU A 52 7.89 6.37 1.76
N TRP A 53 6.66 6.82 1.51
CA TRP A 53 6.31 7.84 0.51
C TRP A 53 6.39 7.41 -0.95
N ASP A 54 6.64 6.14 -1.25
CA ASP A 54 6.43 5.64 -2.60
C ASP A 54 4.96 5.68 -2.97
N THR A 55 4.68 6.06 -4.22
CA THR A 55 3.31 6.05 -4.75
C THR A 55 3.17 4.92 -5.74
N VAL A 56 2.37 3.91 -5.40
CA VAL A 56 2.03 2.81 -6.31
C VAL A 56 1.04 3.32 -7.35
N VAL A 57 1.36 3.12 -8.62
CA VAL A 57 0.54 3.59 -9.76
C VAL A 57 0.14 2.46 -10.71
N ALA A 58 0.85 1.33 -10.72
CA ALA A 58 0.46 0.17 -11.50
C ALA A 58 0.94 -1.14 -10.85
N ILE A 59 0.21 -2.22 -11.11
CA ILE A 59 0.59 -3.59 -10.79
C ILE A 59 0.62 -4.38 -12.10
N ASN A 60 1.73 -5.04 -12.39
CA ASN A 60 1.95 -5.86 -13.57
C ASN A 60 1.60 -5.15 -14.91
N GLY A 61 1.89 -3.85 -14.98
CA GLY A 61 1.56 -3.00 -16.13
C GLY A 61 0.11 -2.51 -16.17
N ILE A 62 -0.75 -2.92 -15.24
CA ILE A 62 -2.14 -2.46 -15.13
C ILE A 62 -2.19 -1.24 -14.21
N PRO A 63 -2.59 -0.06 -14.71
CA PRO A 63 -2.69 1.15 -13.91
C PRO A 63 -3.79 1.00 -12.86
N ILE A 64 -3.53 1.53 -11.67
CA ILE A 64 -4.47 1.53 -10.54
C ILE A 64 -4.61 2.96 -10.00
N ASN A 65 -5.85 3.35 -9.68
CA ASN A 65 -6.15 4.69 -9.18
C ASN A 65 -6.66 4.68 -7.73
N ASN A 66 -7.17 3.54 -7.26
CA ASN A 66 -7.76 3.42 -5.94
C ASN A 66 -7.43 2.07 -5.26
N GLY A 67 -7.74 1.99 -3.97
CA GLY A 67 -7.45 0.79 -3.16
C GLY A 67 -8.32 -0.42 -3.52
N VAL A 68 -9.48 -0.19 -4.15
CA VAL A 68 -10.39 -1.26 -4.57
C VAL A 68 -9.83 -1.97 -5.79
N GLU A 69 -9.45 -1.22 -6.83
CA GLU A 69 -8.75 -1.71 -8.03
C GLU A 69 -7.47 -2.45 -7.64
N PHE A 70 -6.71 -1.91 -6.68
CA PHE A 70 -5.54 -2.60 -6.13
C PHE A 70 -5.90 -3.96 -5.50
N ALA A 71 -6.94 -4.01 -4.66
CA ALA A 71 -7.35 -5.24 -4.00
C ALA A 71 -7.90 -6.28 -4.99
N ASP A 72 -8.70 -5.83 -5.97
CA ASP A 72 -9.25 -6.66 -7.03
C ASP A 72 -8.14 -7.22 -7.92
N GLU A 73 -7.15 -6.40 -8.29
CA GLU A 73 -6.01 -6.84 -9.09
C GLU A 73 -5.14 -7.82 -8.30
N MET A 74 -4.83 -7.52 -7.04
CA MET A 74 -4.08 -8.42 -6.15
C MET A 74 -4.80 -9.75 -5.90
N SER A 75 -6.12 -9.79 -5.96
CA SER A 75 -6.91 -11.02 -5.78
C SER A 75 -6.70 -12.03 -6.91
N LYS A 76 -6.26 -11.58 -8.10
CA LYS A 76 -6.01 -12.44 -9.27
C LYS A 76 -4.68 -13.18 -9.20
N TYR A 77 -3.77 -12.75 -8.33
CA TYR A 77 -2.43 -13.33 -8.23
C TYR A 77 -2.32 -14.33 -7.07
N GLU A 78 -1.60 -15.42 -7.33
CA GLU A 78 -1.33 -16.45 -6.33
C GLU A 78 -0.20 -16.03 -5.38
N ILE A 79 -0.29 -16.54 -4.16
CA ILE A 79 0.72 -16.36 -3.12
C ILE A 79 2.03 -17.02 -3.58
N GLY A 80 3.17 -16.38 -3.31
CA GLY A 80 4.51 -16.88 -3.67
C GLY A 80 4.95 -16.55 -5.10
N LYS A 81 4.10 -15.93 -5.93
CA LYS A 81 4.49 -15.40 -7.23
C LYS A 81 5.13 -14.01 -7.10
N LYS A 82 6.06 -13.71 -7.99
CA LYS A 82 6.61 -12.36 -8.18
C LYS A 82 5.65 -11.54 -9.02
N VAL A 83 5.37 -10.33 -8.58
CA VAL A 83 4.58 -9.34 -9.30
C VAL A 83 5.38 -8.07 -9.44
N SER A 84 5.41 -7.54 -10.65
CA SER A 84 6.05 -6.26 -10.95
C SER A 84 5.13 -5.13 -10.47
N VAL A 85 5.61 -4.26 -9.59
CA VAL A 85 4.88 -3.10 -9.09
C VAL A 85 5.58 -1.84 -9.57
N THR A 86 4.83 -0.96 -10.25
CA THR A 86 5.35 0.34 -10.68
C THR A 86 5.06 1.37 -9.62
N VAL A 87 6.12 1.97 -9.08
CA VAL A 87 6.05 3.03 -8.08
C VAL A 87 6.68 4.31 -8.58
N ILE A 88 6.16 5.44 -8.12
CA ILE A 88 6.79 6.75 -8.27
C ILE A 88 7.54 7.05 -6.98
N ARG A 89 8.88 7.19 -7.10
CA ARG A 89 9.78 7.55 -6.02
C ARG A 89 10.58 8.77 -6.44
N ARG A 90 10.43 9.90 -5.74
CA ARG A 90 11.12 11.16 -6.07
C ARG A 90 10.93 11.60 -7.53
N LYS A 91 9.70 11.51 -8.06
CA LYS A 91 9.33 11.79 -9.46
C LYS A 91 9.95 10.87 -10.51
N ARG A 92 10.53 9.74 -10.11
CA ARG A 92 11.01 8.70 -11.03
C ARG A 92 10.08 7.50 -10.96
N PHE A 93 9.75 6.95 -12.12
CA PHE A 93 9.06 5.68 -12.23
C PHE A 93 10.09 4.56 -12.01
N ILE A 94 9.82 3.70 -11.04
CA ILE A 94 10.66 2.55 -10.69
C ILE A 94 9.76 1.32 -10.74
N GLN A 95 10.25 0.29 -11.42
CA GLN A 95 9.60 -1.01 -11.45
C GLN A 95 10.28 -1.90 -10.41
N LEU A 96 9.49 -2.49 -9.52
CA LEU A 96 9.94 -3.31 -8.40
C LEU A 96 9.33 -4.70 -8.52
N ASP A 97 10.15 -5.75 -8.49
CA ASP A 97 9.65 -7.12 -8.44
C ASP A 97 9.42 -7.52 -7.00
N VAL A 98 8.16 -7.68 -6.61
CA VAL A 98 7.78 -7.98 -5.22
C VAL A 98 7.11 -9.34 -5.15
N MET A 99 7.49 -10.14 -4.15
CA MET A 99 6.84 -11.42 -3.90
C MET A 99 5.55 -11.22 -3.10
N ILE A 100 4.45 -11.80 -3.57
CA ILE A 100 3.18 -11.77 -2.85
C ILE A 100 3.28 -12.67 -1.62
N LYS A 101 3.15 -12.07 -0.44
CA LYS A 101 3.14 -12.77 0.84
C LYS A 101 1.70 -13.04 1.30
N VAL A 102 1.55 -14.02 2.19
CA VAL A 102 0.27 -14.26 2.87
C VAL A 102 0.01 -13.09 3.80
N PHE A 103 -1.15 -12.44 3.66
CA PHE A 103 -1.63 -11.58 4.73
C PHE A 103 -2.24 -12.46 5.80
N GLU A 104 -1.46 -12.77 6.83
CA GLU A 104 -1.98 -13.36 8.04
C GLU A 104 -2.75 -12.27 8.77
N VAL A 105 -4.08 -12.24 8.58
CA VAL A 105 -4.96 -11.45 9.44
C VAL A 105 -4.93 -12.14 10.80
N PRO A 106 -4.42 -11.52 11.88
CA PRO A 106 -4.56 -12.09 13.21
C PRO A 106 -6.04 -11.97 13.62
N VAL A 107 -6.84 -12.95 13.21
CA VAL A 107 -8.27 -13.05 13.50
C VAL A 107 -8.54 -13.01 15.01
N ASP A 108 -7.60 -13.53 15.81
CA ASP A 108 -7.64 -13.51 17.28
C ASP A 108 -7.69 -12.09 17.87
N LYS A 109 -7.14 -11.09 17.18
CA LYS A 109 -7.19 -9.68 17.60
C LYS A 109 -8.40 -8.93 17.05
N MET A 110 -9.06 -9.45 16.01
CA MET A 110 -10.24 -8.82 15.42
C MET A 110 -11.54 -9.30 16.06
N TYR A 111 -11.58 -10.54 16.54
CA TYR A 111 -12.68 -11.07 17.33
C TYR A 111 -12.23 -11.20 18.79
N ALA A 112 -12.24 -10.09 19.54
CA ALA A 112 -12.36 -10.22 20.98
C ALA A 112 -13.71 -10.92 21.23
N LYS A 113 -13.69 -12.21 21.58
CA LYS A 113 -14.91 -12.97 21.93
C LYS A 113 -15.67 -12.18 23.00
N PRO A 114 -16.84 -11.59 22.71
CA PRO A 114 -17.66 -11.01 23.77
C PRO A 114 -18.30 -12.20 24.49
N GLY A 115 -17.74 -12.59 25.63
CA GLY A 115 -18.40 -13.51 26.56
C GLY A 115 -18.15 -15.02 26.35
N ALA A 116 -16.89 -15.45 26.19
CA ALA A 116 -16.58 -16.85 26.48
C ALA A 116 -16.60 -17.07 28.00
N VAL A 117 -17.79 -17.38 28.54
CA VAL A 117 -17.95 -17.96 29.87
C VAL A 117 -17.29 -19.34 29.82
N ILE A 118 -16.24 -19.52 30.61
CA ILE A 118 -15.56 -20.80 30.81
C ILE A 118 -16.43 -21.60 31.79
N PRO A 119 -16.88 -22.83 31.46
CA PRO A 119 -17.59 -23.69 32.40
C PRO A 119 -16.67 -24.22 33.51
#